data_AF-A0A7C0YG19-F1
#
_entry.id   AF-A0A7C0YG19-F1
#
_cell.length_a   1.000
_cell.length_b   1.000
_cell.length_c   1.000
_cell.angle_alpha   90.00
_cell.angle_beta   90.00
_cell.angle_gamma   90.00
#
_symmetry.space_group_name_H-M   'P 1'
#
loop_
_entity.id
_entity.type
_entity.pdbx_description
1 polymer ?
#
loop_
_entity_poly.entity_id
_entity_poly.type
_entity_poly.pdbx_seq_one_letter_code
_entity_poly.pdbx_strand_id
1 'polypeptide(L)'
;MSKAKVLRDQSIMEFGMPSLEHNPLGASIEKNFNQDIAAIERAAYEKGFSAGEQAGYTVGEEKALMLLERLEDILTEMTELKKKVLTEAQPQVFALSVAMAKKILRDEIRQNPEVVINLIKAAMEKIEKTGTITIKINPALKELIANHKPELLAIHPEIRFDTDPSIP
;
A
#
# COMPACT_ATOMS: atom_id res chain seq x y z
N MET A 1 26.89 20.04 132.10
CA MET A 1 27.98 21.02 131.85
C MET A 1 28.77 20.49 130.66
N SER A 2 28.84 21.03 129.45
CA SER A 2 28.44 22.27 128.78
C SER A 2 28.38 21.93 127.27
N LYS A 3 27.21 21.85 126.65
CA LYS A 3 26.73 22.73 125.56
C LYS A 3 27.79 23.33 124.62
N ALA A 4 27.72 22.97 123.33
CA ALA A 4 27.76 23.87 122.16
C ALA A 4 27.52 23.04 120.86
N LYS A 5 26.26 22.92 120.40
CA LYS A 5 25.62 23.71 119.34
C LYS A 5 26.02 23.27 117.92
N VAL A 6 25.35 22.22 117.45
CA VAL A 6 25.25 21.86 116.02
C VAL A 6 24.47 22.98 115.32
N LEU A 7 25.14 23.73 114.44
CA LEU A 7 24.50 24.72 113.57
C LEU A 7 24.20 24.05 112.23
N ARG A 8 22.89 24.03 111.93
CA ARG A 8 22.29 23.76 110.64
C ARG A 8 22.93 24.67 109.60
N ASP A 9 23.50 24.09 108.55
CA ASP A 9 23.58 24.76 107.27
C ASP A 9 22.67 24.00 106.29
N GLN A 10 21.73 24.74 105.71
CA GLN A 10 20.69 24.25 104.83
C GLN A 10 21.21 24.31 103.39
N SER A 11 21.38 23.15 102.77
CA SER A 11 21.16 22.99 101.33
C SER A 11 21.03 21.51 100.99
N ILE A 12 19.81 20.98 101.13
CA ILE A 12 19.43 19.82 100.33
C ILE A 12 19.34 20.34 98.90
N MET A 13 20.40 20.15 98.11
CA MET A 13 20.29 20.31 96.66
C MET A 13 19.56 19.09 96.11
N GLU A 14 18.26 19.26 95.91
CA GLU A 14 17.43 18.45 95.03
C GLU A 14 17.94 18.64 93.60
N PHE A 15 18.92 17.83 93.16
CA PHE A 15 19.33 17.81 91.77
C PHE A 15 18.43 16.84 91.00
N GLY A 16 17.37 17.40 90.44
CA GLY A 16 16.50 16.73 89.46
C GLY A 16 17.25 16.37 88.18
N MET A 17 16.64 15.51 87.36
CA MET A 17 17.16 15.17 86.04
C MET A 17 17.56 16.45 85.28
N PRO A 18 18.76 16.52 84.68
CA PRO A 18 19.14 17.67 83.89
C PRO A 18 18.14 17.82 82.75
N SER A 19 17.33 18.89 82.81
CA SER A 19 16.45 19.30 81.73
C SER A 19 17.30 19.44 80.46
N LEU A 20 16.85 18.79 79.38
CA LEU A 20 17.46 18.91 78.06
C LEU A 20 17.42 20.38 77.62
N GLU A 21 18.52 21.09 77.80
CA GLU A 21 18.72 22.36 77.14
C GLU A 21 18.79 22.12 75.62
N HIS A 22 17.92 22.81 74.91
CA HIS A 22 17.76 22.71 73.47
C HIS A 22 19.01 23.30 72.79
N ASN A 23 19.99 22.45 72.44
CA ASN A 23 21.20 22.86 71.74
C ASN A 23 20.86 23.26 70.27
N PRO A 24 21.00 24.53 69.86
CA PRO A 24 20.63 24.99 68.51
C PRO A 24 21.52 24.42 67.39
N LEU A 25 22.66 23.80 67.74
CA LEU A 25 23.57 23.17 66.78
C LEU A 25 23.01 21.87 66.17
N GLY A 26 22.23 21.06 66.91
CA GLY A 26 21.65 19.81 66.39
C GLY A 26 20.55 20.06 65.34
N ALA A 27 19.66 21.01 65.64
CA ALA A 27 18.57 21.38 64.73
C ALA A 27 19.06 22.02 63.42
N SER A 28 20.22 22.69 63.45
CA SER A 28 20.85 23.27 62.27
C SER A 28 21.45 22.20 61.35
N ILE A 29 22.08 21.16 61.93
CA ILE A 29 22.69 20.05 61.18
C ILE A 29 21.61 19.19 60.51
N GLU A 30 20.55 18.83 61.24
CA GLU A 30 19.43 18.05 60.67
C GLU A 30 18.70 18.79 59.55
N LYS A 31 18.54 20.11 59.68
CA LYS A 31 17.90 20.94 58.65
C LYS A 31 18.74 21.07 57.38
N ASN A 32 20.05 21.23 57.52
CA ASN A 32 20.98 21.27 56.38
C ASN A 32 21.04 19.90 55.66
N PHE A 33 21.13 18.79 56.41
CA PHE A 33 21.17 17.45 55.82
C PHE A 33 19.89 17.10 55.05
N ASN A 34 18.72 17.50 55.57
CA ASN A 34 17.44 17.34 54.87
C ASN A 34 17.33 18.23 53.61
N GLN A 35 17.88 19.45 53.65
CA GLN A 35 17.95 20.30 52.45
C GLN A 35 18.89 19.71 51.38
N ASP A 36 20.02 19.13 51.79
CA ASP A 36 20.97 18.50 50.87
C ASP A 36 20.36 17.25 50.21
N ILE A 37 19.65 16.41 50.97
CA ILE A 37 18.94 15.25 50.41
C ILE A 37 17.87 15.69 49.40
N ALA A 38 17.05 16.68 49.76
CA ALA A 38 16.02 17.20 48.85
C ALA A 38 16.62 17.83 47.57
N ALA A 39 17.78 18.47 47.68
CA ALA A 39 18.51 19.00 46.53
C ALA A 39 19.06 17.89 45.62
N ILE A 40 19.59 16.81 46.21
CA ILE A 40 20.09 15.64 45.48
C ILE A 40 18.95 14.90 44.77
N GLU A 41 17.81 14.69 45.44
CA GLU A 41 16.63 14.07 44.84
C GLU A 41 16.09 14.89 43.66
N ARG A 42 16.01 16.21 43.82
CA ARG A 42 15.60 17.11 42.75
C ARG A 42 16.55 17.07 41.56
N ALA A 43 17.86 17.11 41.80
CA ALA A 43 18.87 17.04 40.75
C ALA A 43 18.86 15.67 40.03
N ALA A 44 18.67 14.57 40.76
CA ALA A 44 18.54 13.24 40.19
C ALA A 44 17.26 13.10 39.35
N TYR A 45 16.14 13.64 39.83
CA TYR A 45 14.87 13.67 39.10
C TYR A 45 15.00 14.48 37.80
N GLU A 46 15.54 15.69 37.85
CA GLU A 46 15.69 16.56 36.69
C GLU A 46 16.65 15.97 35.65
N LYS A 47 17.76 15.37 36.11
CA LYS A 47 18.69 14.66 35.24
C LYS A 47 18.05 13.41 34.61
N GLY A 48 17.31 12.62 35.40
CA GLY A 48 16.63 11.43 34.91
C GLY A 48 15.50 11.76 33.93
N PHE A 49 14.75 12.83 34.21
CA PHE A 49 13.69 13.33 33.33
C PHE A 49 14.26 13.84 32.00
N SER A 50 15.29 14.69 32.03
CA SER A 50 15.92 15.21 30.82
C SER A 50 16.58 14.10 29.99
N ALA A 51 17.28 13.16 30.64
CA ALA A 51 17.85 12.01 29.94
C ALA A 51 16.78 11.09 29.35
N GLY A 52 15.67 10.86 30.06
CA GLY A 52 14.54 10.07 29.59
C GLY A 52 13.79 10.72 28.44
N GLU A 53 13.60 12.04 28.49
CA GLU A 53 13.01 12.84 27.41
C GLU A 53 13.86 12.76 26.15
N GLN A 54 15.18 12.97 26.27
CA GLN A 54 16.08 12.94 25.12
C GLN A 54 16.20 11.53 24.52
N ALA A 55 16.33 10.49 25.34
CA ALA A 55 16.35 9.10 24.87
C ALA A 55 15.00 8.67 24.27
N GLY A 56 13.89 9.14 24.84
CA GLY A 56 12.55 8.90 24.31
C GLY A 56 12.33 9.56 22.96
N TYR A 57 12.84 10.79 22.80
CA TYR A 57 12.79 11.53 21.54
C TYR A 57 13.59 10.82 20.43
N THR A 58 14.84 10.43 20.70
CA THR A 58 15.69 9.76 19.70
C THR A 58 15.10 8.41 19.28
N VAL A 59 14.66 7.58 20.24
CA VAL A 59 14.01 6.30 19.94
C VAL A 59 12.69 6.50 19.21
N GLY A 60 11.94 7.56 19.53
CA GLY A 60 10.71 7.93 18.83
C GLY A 60 10.97 8.32 17.37
N GLU A 61 12.00 9.12 17.13
CA GLU A 61 12.43 9.55 15.80
C GLU A 61 12.88 8.37 14.94
N GLU A 62 13.74 7.50 15.46
CA GLU A 62 14.18 6.28 14.76
C GLU A 62 12.99 5.38 14.37
N LYS A 63 12.03 5.18 15.29
CA LYS A 63 10.82 4.40 15.01
C LYS A 63 9.95 5.07 13.95
N ALA A 64 9.81 6.39 14.00
CA ALA A 64 9.03 7.13 13.01
C ALA A 64 9.66 7.01 11.62
N LEU A 65 10.99 7.10 11.51
CA LEU A 65 11.71 6.91 10.25
C LEU A 65 11.52 5.50 9.69
N MET A 66 11.67 4.46 10.51
CA MET A 66 11.42 3.07 10.06
C MET A 66 9.97 2.86 9.57
N LEU A 67 8.99 3.48 10.22
CA LEU A 67 7.58 3.42 9.79
C LEU A 67 7.37 4.17 8.47
N LEU A 68 8.06 5.29 8.28
CA LEU A 68 7.99 6.07 7.05
C LEU A 68 8.59 5.30 5.87
N GLU A 69 9.78 4.71 6.04
CA GLU A 69 10.41 3.86 5.02
C GLU A 69 9.47 2.71 4.62
N ARG A 70 8.90 2.01 5.60
CA ARG A 70 7.94 0.93 5.34
C ARG A 70 6.70 1.42 4.60
N LEU A 71 6.24 2.65 4.87
CA LEU A 71 5.11 3.23 4.15
C LEU A 71 5.47 3.53 2.70
N GLU A 72 6.67 4.06 2.45
CA GLU A 72 7.19 4.31 1.10
C GLU A 72 7.31 3.01 0.29
N ASP A 73 7.77 1.93 0.91
CA ASP A 73 7.81 0.60 0.29
C ASP A 73 6.41 0.13 -0.12
N ILE A 74 5.43 0.22 0.80
CA ILE A 74 4.04 -0.18 0.52
C ILE A 74 3.44 0.65 -0.63
N LEU A 75 3.69 1.95 -0.66
CA LEU A 75 3.22 2.82 -1.75
C LEU A 75 3.86 2.45 -3.10
N THR A 76 5.13 2.05 -3.07
CA THR A 76 5.85 1.57 -4.26
C THR A 76 5.25 0.26 -4.75
N GLU A 77 5.10 -0.73 -3.87
CA GLU A 77 4.46 -2.02 -4.18
C GLU A 77 3.04 -1.84 -4.73
N MET A 78 2.24 -0.94 -4.15
CA MET A 78 0.89 -0.65 -4.63
C MET A 78 0.89 -0.09 -6.06
N THR A 79 1.86 0.79 -6.37
CA THR A 79 2.02 1.37 -7.69
C THR A 79 2.43 0.31 -8.72
N GLU A 80 3.33 -0.59 -8.34
CA GLU A 80 3.75 -1.72 -9.18
C GLU A 80 2.62 -2.71 -9.41
N LEU A 81 1.87 -3.06 -8.36
CA LEU A 81 0.71 -3.94 -8.46
C LEU A 81 -0.34 -3.38 -9.43
N LYS A 82 -0.63 -2.08 -9.33
CA LYS A 82 -1.55 -1.40 -10.26
C LYS A 82 -1.08 -1.51 -11.71
N LYS A 83 0.22 -1.30 -11.96
CA LYS A 83 0.79 -1.45 -13.31
C LYS A 83 0.67 -2.90 -13.79
N LYS A 84 1.04 -3.86 -12.95
CA LYS A 84 0.99 -5.30 -13.26
C LYS A 84 -0.43 -5.75 -13.63
N VAL A 85 -1.43 -5.40 -12.83
CA VAL A 85 -2.84 -5.73 -13.10
C VAL A 85 -3.27 -5.17 -14.46
N LEU A 86 -2.90 -3.93 -14.79
CA LEU A 86 -3.25 -3.34 -16.07
C LEU A 86 -2.55 -4.06 -17.24
N THR A 87 -1.26 -4.35 -17.11
CA THR A 87 -0.47 -5.04 -18.14
C THR A 87 -0.94 -6.47 -18.36
N GLU A 88 -1.40 -7.17 -17.32
CA GLU A 88 -1.93 -8.53 -17.43
C GLU A 88 -3.36 -8.56 -17.97
N ALA A 89 -4.21 -7.60 -17.58
CA ALA A 89 -5.61 -7.56 -17.99
C ALA A 89 -5.78 -7.13 -19.46
N GLN A 90 -4.96 -6.20 -19.94
CA GLN A 90 -5.06 -5.67 -21.30
C GLN A 90 -5.02 -6.76 -22.41
N PRO A 91 -4.03 -7.67 -22.46
CA PRO A 91 -4.00 -8.72 -23.48
C PRO A 91 -5.16 -9.71 -23.34
N GLN A 92 -5.65 -9.95 -22.12
CA GLN A 92 -6.79 -10.83 -21.88
C GLN A 92 -8.09 -10.24 -22.44
N VAL A 93 -8.34 -8.96 -22.19
CA VAL A 93 -9.51 -8.25 -22.75
C VAL A 93 -9.44 -8.24 -24.27
N PHE A 94 -8.28 -7.92 -24.84
CA PHE A 94 -8.09 -7.96 -26.29
C PHE A 94 -8.35 -9.35 -26.89
N ALA A 95 -7.76 -10.40 -26.29
CA ALA A 95 -7.96 -11.77 -26.73
C ALA A 95 -9.44 -12.18 -26.64
N LEU A 96 -10.13 -11.79 -25.57
CA LEU A 96 -11.56 -12.04 -25.42
C LEU A 96 -12.39 -11.31 -26.47
N SER A 97 -12.12 -10.02 -26.73
CA SER A 97 -12.82 -9.26 -27.77
C SER A 97 -12.65 -9.90 -29.15
N VAL A 98 -11.44 -10.34 -29.50
CA VAL A 98 -11.18 -11.05 -30.76
C VAL A 98 -11.91 -12.39 -30.80
N ALA A 99 -11.92 -13.15 -29.70
CA ALA A 99 -12.63 -14.42 -29.63
C ALA A 99 -14.14 -14.24 -29.78
N MET A 100 -14.71 -13.22 -29.15
CA MET A 100 -16.12 -12.86 -29.29
C MET A 100 -16.46 -12.46 -30.73
N ALA A 101 -15.65 -11.59 -31.35
CA ALA A 101 -15.84 -11.19 -32.74
C ALA A 101 -15.79 -12.41 -33.68
N LYS A 102 -14.82 -13.31 -33.51
CA LYS A 102 -14.73 -14.55 -34.30
C LYS A 102 -15.95 -15.44 -34.12
N LYS A 103 -16.47 -15.56 -32.89
CA LYS A 103 -17.68 -16.35 -32.60
C LYS A 103 -18.89 -15.75 -33.31
N ILE A 104 -19.12 -14.45 -33.12
CA ILE A 104 -20.25 -13.73 -33.72
C ILE A 104 -20.19 -13.84 -35.25
N LEU A 105 -19.03 -13.59 -35.86
CA LEU A 105 -18.86 -13.69 -37.32
C LEU A 105 -19.12 -15.11 -37.84
N ARG A 106 -18.66 -16.14 -37.12
CA ARG A 106 -18.92 -17.53 -37.50
C ARG A 106 -20.42 -17.86 -37.42
N ASP A 107 -21.08 -17.40 -36.37
CA ASP A 107 -22.52 -17.63 -36.19
C ASP A 107 -23.33 -16.87 -37.24
N GLU A 108 -22.94 -15.64 -37.58
CA GLU A 108 -23.56 -14.82 -38.62
C GLU A 108 -23.41 -15.47 -40.01
N ILE A 109 -22.21 -15.92 -40.39
CA ILE A 109 -21.98 -16.58 -41.69
C ILE A 109 -22.77 -17.89 -41.80
N ARG A 110 -22.94 -18.61 -40.68
CA ARG A 110 -23.75 -19.84 -40.65
C ARG A 110 -25.25 -19.58 -40.79
N GLN A 111 -25.75 -18.53 -40.14
CA GLN A 111 -27.18 -18.18 -40.18
C GLN A 111 -27.56 -17.45 -41.47
N ASN A 112 -26.66 -16.62 -42.00
CA ASN A 112 -26.88 -15.78 -43.16
C ASN A 112 -25.69 -15.84 -44.14
N PRO A 113 -25.58 -16.92 -44.95
CA PRO A 113 -24.48 -17.08 -45.89
C PRO A 113 -24.40 -15.97 -46.95
N GLU A 114 -25.52 -15.31 -47.27
CA GLU A 114 -25.64 -14.18 -48.20
C GLU A 114 -24.67 -13.02 -47.86
N VAL A 115 -24.30 -12.86 -46.58
CA VAL A 115 -23.34 -11.85 -46.13
C VAL A 115 -22.01 -11.98 -46.88
N VAL A 116 -21.59 -13.20 -47.23
CA VAL A 116 -20.36 -13.45 -48.00
C VAL A 116 -20.46 -12.86 -49.41
N ILE A 117 -21.62 -12.97 -50.06
CA ILE A 117 -21.85 -12.41 -51.40
C ILE A 117 -21.76 -10.89 -51.36
N ASN A 118 -22.38 -10.27 -50.37
CA ASN A 118 -22.32 -8.82 -50.18
C ASN A 118 -20.89 -8.33 -49.91
N LEU A 119 -20.12 -9.09 -49.12
CA LEU A 119 -18.71 -8.79 -48.88
C LEU A 119 -17.88 -8.87 -50.17
N ILE A 120 -18.12 -9.89 -51.01
CA ILE A 120 -17.46 -10.02 -52.31
C ILE A 120 -17.82 -8.85 -53.23
N LYS A 121 -19.12 -8.50 -53.34
CA LYS A 121 -19.58 -7.35 -54.14
C LYS A 121 -18.91 -6.05 -53.70
N ALA A 122 -18.93 -5.76 -52.40
CA ALA A 122 -18.30 -4.56 -51.83
C ALA A 122 -16.77 -4.55 -52.01
N ALA A 123 -16.11 -5.71 -51.92
CA ALA A 123 -14.68 -5.81 -52.19
C ALA A 123 -14.37 -5.53 -53.66
N MET A 124 -15.20 -6.05 -54.57
CA MET A 124 -15.04 -5.83 -56.01
C MET A 124 -15.27 -4.39 -56.44
N GLU A 125 -16.26 -3.71 -55.86
CA GLU A 125 -16.51 -2.28 -56.13
C GLU A 125 -15.33 -1.38 -55.76
N LYS A 126 -14.54 -1.78 -54.76
CA LYS A 126 -13.36 -1.04 -54.30
C LYS A 126 -12.10 -1.28 -55.13
N ILE A 127 -12.11 -2.27 -56.02
CA ILE A 127 -10.94 -2.59 -56.85
C ILE A 127 -10.97 -1.70 -58.10
N GLU A 128 -10.06 -0.72 -58.16
CA GLU A 128 -9.89 0.12 -59.34
C GLU A 128 -9.12 -0.65 -60.46
N LYS A 129 -9.89 -1.09 -61.48
CA LYS A 129 -9.50 -1.37 -62.87
C LYS A 129 -8.61 -2.59 -63.25
N THR A 130 -9.06 -3.19 -64.37
CA THR A 130 -8.38 -4.00 -65.43
C THR A 130 -7.43 -5.11 -65.02
N GLY A 131 -8.00 -6.31 -64.91
CA GLY A 131 -7.27 -7.58 -64.90
C GLY A 131 -8.17 -8.74 -64.49
N THR A 132 -7.69 -9.97 -64.63
CA THR A 132 -8.40 -11.16 -64.16
C THR A 132 -8.32 -11.23 -62.62
N ILE A 133 -9.47 -11.22 -61.94
CA ILE A 133 -9.55 -11.34 -60.47
C ILE A 133 -9.80 -12.80 -60.12
N THR A 134 -8.94 -13.40 -59.30
CA THR A 134 -9.13 -14.78 -58.80
C THR A 134 -9.53 -14.75 -57.34
N ILE A 135 -10.73 -15.21 -57.02
CA ILE A 135 -11.26 -15.30 -55.66
C ILE A 135 -11.18 -16.76 -55.22
N LYS A 136 -10.36 -17.02 -54.18
CA LYS A 136 -10.29 -18.32 -53.54
C LYS A 136 -11.36 -18.43 -52.45
N ILE A 137 -12.15 -19.50 -52.49
CA ILE A 137 -13.24 -19.72 -51.55
C ILE A 137 -13.14 -21.11 -50.92
N ASN A 138 -13.74 -21.25 -49.73
CA ASN A 138 -13.94 -22.56 -49.10
C ASN A 138 -14.89 -23.41 -49.97
N PRO A 139 -14.59 -24.70 -50.21
CA PRO A 139 -15.47 -25.61 -50.95
C PRO A 139 -16.93 -25.62 -50.48
N ALA A 140 -17.18 -25.41 -49.18
CA ALA A 140 -18.53 -25.38 -48.61
C ALA A 140 -19.39 -24.21 -49.14
N LEU A 141 -18.77 -23.14 -49.64
CA LEU A 141 -19.46 -21.96 -50.18
C LEU A 141 -19.64 -22.01 -51.71
N LYS A 142 -19.19 -23.09 -52.36
CA LYS A 142 -19.21 -23.22 -53.82
C LYS A 142 -20.61 -23.12 -54.41
N GLU A 143 -21.60 -23.76 -53.78
CA GLU A 143 -22.99 -23.75 -54.25
C GLU A 143 -23.62 -22.36 -54.14
N LEU A 144 -23.41 -21.68 -53.02
CA LEU A 144 -23.88 -20.31 -52.80
C LEU A 144 -23.33 -19.34 -53.85
N ILE A 145 -22.04 -19.43 -54.14
CA ILE A 145 -21.36 -18.60 -55.13
C ILE A 145 -21.82 -18.95 -56.55
N ALA A 146 -22.07 -20.24 -56.85
CA ALA A 146 -22.57 -20.65 -58.15
C ALA A 146 -23.95 -20.04 -58.45
N ASN A 147 -24.83 -19.95 -57.45
CA ASN A 147 -26.15 -19.35 -57.59
C ASN A 147 -26.09 -17.84 -57.90
N HIS A 148 -25.11 -17.13 -57.31
CA HIS A 148 -24.93 -15.68 -57.48
C HIS A 148 -23.89 -15.29 -58.54
N LYS A 149 -23.24 -16.27 -59.16
CA LYS A 149 -22.23 -16.07 -60.21
C LYS A 149 -22.66 -15.12 -61.34
N PRO A 150 -23.91 -15.18 -61.89
CA PRO A 150 -24.30 -14.25 -62.95
C PRO A 150 -24.32 -12.79 -62.48
N GLU A 151 -24.71 -12.53 -61.23
CA GLU A 151 -24.70 -11.18 -60.65
C GLU A 151 -23.28 -10.66 -60.45
N LEU A 152 -22.37 -11.53 -59.99
CA LEU A 152 -20.97 -11.18 -59.76
C LEU A 152 -20.23 -10.87 -61.07
N LEU A 153 -20.50 -11.64 -62.13
CA LEU A 153 -19.94 -11.40 -63.47
C LEU A 153 -20.45 -10.11 -64.12
N ALA A 154 -21.65 -9.65 -63.75
CA ALA A 154 -22.18 -8.37 -64.23
C ALA A 154 -21.39 -7.17 -63.68
N ILE A 155 -20.80 -7.30 -62.49
CA ILE A 155 -19.93 -6.27 -61.88
C ILE A 155 -18.54 -6.31 -62.53
N HIS A 156 -17.97 -7.50 -62.70
CA HIS A 156 -16.67 -7.65 -63.36
C HIS A 156 -16.63 -8.92 -64.24
N PRO A 157 -16.46 -8.81 -65.57
CA PRO A 157 -16.57 -9.97 -66.47
C PRO A 157 -15.40 -10.96 -66.39
N GLU A 158 -14.22 -10.53 -65.91
CA GLU A 158 -13.02 -11.39 -65.82
C GLU A 158 -12.76 -11.96 -64.40
N ILE A 159 -13.78 -12.50 -63.73
CA ILE A 159 -13.61 -13.14 -62.41
C ILE A 159 -13.47 -14.65 -62.56
N ARG A 160 -12.51 -15.22 -61.82
CA ARG A 160 -12.35 -16.66 -61.63
C ARG A 160 -12.55 -17.01 -60.16
N PHE A 161 -13.29 -18.08 -59.91
CA PHE A 161 -13.47 -18.64 -58.57
C PHE A 161 -12.70 -19.95 -58.49
N ASP A 162 -11.85 -20.07 -57.48
CA ASP A 162 -11.08 -21.28 -57.19
C ASP A 162 -11.40 -21.78 -55.79
N THR A 163 -11.38 -23.09 -55.58
CA THR A 163 -11.69 -23.68 -54.27
C THR A 163 -10.42 -24.07 -53.56
N ASP A 164 -10.18 -23.50 -52.38
CA ASP A 164 -9.02 -23.79 -51.55
C ASP A 164 -9.49 -24.32 -50.18
N PRO A 165 -9.28 -25.60 -49.86
CA PRO A 165 -9.74 -26.20 -48.60
C PRO A 165 -8.95 -25.69 -47.37
N SER A 166 -7.88 -24.94 -47.56
CA SER A 166 -7.11 -24.31 -46.48
C SER A 166 -7.80 -23.06 -45.91
N ILE A 167 -8.83 -22.56 -46.60
CA ILE A 167 -9.62 -21.41 -46.16
C ILE A 167 -10.70 -21.89 -45.19
N PRO A 168 -10.72 -21.39 -43.94
CA PRO A 168 -11.61 -21.86 -42.88
C PRO A 168 -13.09 -21.50 -43.09
#